data_AF-A0A6S6SAV0-F1
#
_entry.id   AF-A0A6S6SAV0-F1
#
_cell.length_a   1.000
_cell.length_b   1.000
_cell.length_c   1.000
_cell.angle_alpha   90.00
_cell.angle_beta   90.00
_cell.angle_gamma   90.00
#
_symmetry.space_group_name_H-M   'P 1'
#
loop_
_entity.id
_entity.type
_entity.pdbx_description
1 polymer ?
#
loop_
_entity_poly.entity_id
_entity_poly.type
_entity_poly.pdbx_seq_one_letter_code
_entity_poly.pdbx_strand_id
1 'polypeptide(L)'
;MNFFFETIDRWSYKILEVFKRFPLAMFSSFMVTILLCIVLEVEEVVNAEFILIANKLIVVLSLGIFLFPALHLLSKKLWFKLVGVGLLSLYYYYLPLNVLNSTTITHHLLLIFALCFMFLWAPFMDIKISNQNIWEWTQIIVQNLLVSLVLSMVFFILFYITMYALEELFAISLAQRHYIQVALFLLGVFAVSSFFAKMPKYIMLVQKNKYEGIGLVFTKYILTPSFFIYFFLLFSYVAKVVLEKSWGEVNIDLLALGYTFIAIGTYMHWTPLWDDANKKFRALIWGSLFLLSITLGLSIYVRSLATSLDDYYLISLFTLWLGLISLYFLLIKKASYKWLFFSISLLIVISQSEQLMDVSLELYEKAVAFL
;
A
#
# COMPACT_ATOMS: atom_id res chain seq x y z
N MET A 1 -25.94 31.00 17.33
CA MET A 1 -24.66 30.77 18.04
C MET A 1 -24.44 29.31 18.43
N ASN A 2 -25.47 28.53 18.80
CA ASN A 2 -25.30 27.12 19.23
C ASN A 2 -24.82 26.12 18.16
N PHE A 3 -25.23 26.26 16.90
CA PHE A 3 -24.88 25.29 15.84
C PHE A 3 -23.37 25.18 15.56
N PHE A 4 -22.65 26.31 15.63
CA PHE A 4 -21.21 26.35 15.39
C PHE A 4 -20.43 25.67 16.52
N PHE A 5 -20.80 25.95 17.79
CA PHE A 5 -20.20 25.32 18.96
C PHE A 5 -20.52 23.82 19.02
N GLU A 6 -21.77 23.41 18.76
CA GLU A 6 -22.15 21.99 18.69
C GLU A 6 -21.39 21.24 17.60
N THR A 7 -21.11 21.89 16.47
CA THR A 7 -20.31 21.31 15.40
C THR A 7 -18.87 21.10 15.87
N ILE A 8 -18.25 22.14 16.44
CA ILE A 8 -16.88 22.06 16.98
C ILE A 8 -16.77 20.97 18.06
N ASP A 9 -17.74 20.87 18.96
CA ASP A 9 -17.75 19.86 20.03
C ASP A 9 -17.85 18.43 19.48
N ARG A 10 -18.65 18.20 18.43
CA ARG A 10 -18.68 16.89 17.77
C ARG A 10 -17.35 16.55 17.12
N TRP A 11 -16.68 17.52 16.50
CA TRP A 11 -15.38 17.31 15.87
C TRP A 11 -14.30 17.05 16.91
N SER A 12 -14.27 17.83 18.00
CA SER A 12 -13.31 17.65 19.09
C SER A 12 -13.45 16.28 19.75
N TYR A 13 -14.69 15.84 19.99
CA TYR A 13 -14.96 14.50 20.53
C TYR A 13 -14.45 13.39 19.60
N LYS A 14 -14.71 13.50 18.29
CA LYS A 14 -14.22 12.53 17.30
C LYS A 14 -12.70 12.47 17.25
N ILE A 15 -12.03 13.63 17.30
CA ILE A 15 -10.57 13.69 17.33
C ILE A 15 -10.03 13.04 18.61
N LEU A 16 -10.59 13.39 19.78
CA LEU A 16 -10.22 12.78 21.06
C LEU A 16 -10.42 11.26 21.06
N GLU A 17 -11.46 10.77 20.40
CA GLU A 17 -11.71 9.35 20.25
C GLU A 17 -10.62 8.65 19.43
N VAL A 18 -10.11 9.28 18.37
CA VAL A 18 -8.96 8.78 17.59
C VAL A 18 -7.71 8.72 18.45
N PHE A 19 -7.41 9.79 19.20
CA PHE A 19 -6.25 9.82 20.10
C PHE A 19 -6.33 8.73 21.18
N LYS A 20 -7.52 8.45 21.71
CA LYS A 20 -7.73 7.35 22.67
C LYS A 20 -7.58 5.98 22.03
N ARG A 21 -7.99 5.83 20.77
CA ARG A 21 -7.97 4.54 20.05
C ARG A 21 -6.58 4.18 19.51
N PHE A 22 -5.89 5.14 18.90
CA PHE A 22 -4.58 4.95 18.26
C PHE A 22 -3.53 5.98 18.74
N PRO A 23 -3.21 6.03 20.05
CA PRO A 23 -2.35 7.08 20.61
C PRO A 23 -0.93 7.07 20.02
N LEU A 24 -0.33 5.88 19.88
CA LEU A 24 1.05 5.74 19.38
C LEU A 24 1.15 6.08 17.88
N ALA A 25 0.13 5.77 17.08
CA ALA A 25 0.12 6.10 15.66
C ALA A 25 0.05 7.61 15.44
N MET A 26 -0.81 8.30 16.21
CA MET A 26 -0.93 9.75 16.18
C MET A 26 0.34 10.44 16.68
N PHE A 27 0.98 9.89 17.72
CA PHE A 27 2.27 10.38 18.20
C PHE A 27 3.35 10.26 17.13
N SER A 28 3.46 9.08 16.48
CA SER A 28 4.38 8.87 15.36
C SER A 28 4.14 9.85 14.22
N SER A 29 2.90 10.06 13.81
CA SER A 29 2.57 10.96 12.70
C SER A 29 2.90 12.42 13.04
N PHE A 30 2.60 12.86 14.26
CA PHE A 30 2.93 14.20 14.74
C PHE A 30 4.45 14.43 14.79
N MET A 31 5.20 13.45 15.31
CA MET A 31 6.67 13.53 15.36
C MET A 31 7.30 13.54 13.98
N VAL A 32 6.80 12.73 13.04
CA VAL A 32 7.26 12.76 11.63
C VAL A 32 7.02 14.14 11.03
N THR A 33 5.84 14.73 11.21
CA THR A 33 5.54 16.06 10.70
C THR A 33 6.48 17.12 11.28
N ILE A 34 6.70 17.12 12.59
CA ILE A 34 7.61 18.07 13.24
C ILE A 34 9.04 17.89 12.72
N LEU A 35 9.55 16.67 12.69
CA LEU A 35 10.93 16.40 12.24
C LEU A 35 11.12 16.82 10.78
N LEU A 36 10.15 16.54 9.90
CA LEU A 36 10.21 17.00 8.50
C LEU A 36 10.21 18.52 8.41
N CYS A 37 9.38 19.23 9.20
CA CYS A 37 9.40 20.69 9.24
C CYS A 37 10.75 21.24 9.72
N ILE A 38 11.36 20.62 10.73
CA ILE A 38 12.68 21.01 11.24
C ILE A 38 13.76 20.79 10.17
N VAL A 39 13.79 19.60 9.53
CA VAL A 39 14.77 19.29 8.48
C VAL A 39 14.67 20.26 7.30
N LEU A 40 13.46 20.75 6.98
CA LEU A 40 13.25 21.77 5.94
C LEU A 40 13.78 23.16 6.31
N GLU A 41 13.92 23.48 7.61
CA GLU A 41 14.39 24.79 8.08
C GLU A 41 15.90 24.82 8.31
N VAL A 42 16.51 23.66 8.55
CA VAL A 42 17.93 23.56 8.90
C VAL A 42 18.80 23.53 7.64
N GLU A 43 19.87 24.33 7.63
CA GLU A 43 20.86 24.32 6.55
C GLU A 43 21.72 23.05 6.58
N GLU A 44 21.76 22.34 5.45
CA GLU A 44 22.37 21.01 5.33
C GLU A 44 23.88 21.00 5.60
N VAL A 45 24.58 22.05 5.16
CA VAL A 45 26.05 22.14 5.24
C VAL A 45 26.55 22.27 6.68
N VAL A 46 25.77 22.90 7.56
CA VAL A 46 26.17 23.17 8.95
C VAL A 46 25.77 22.02 9.89
N ASN A 47 24.68 21.31 9.58
CA ASN A 47 24.04 20.36 10.50
C ASN A 47 23.84 18.96 9.90
N ALA A 48 24.77 18.52 9.05
CA ALA A 48 24.67 17.25 8.33
C ALA A 48 24.41 16.03 9.24
N GLU A 49 25.10 15.92 10.38
CA GLU A 49 24.88 14.81 11.33
C GLU A 49 23.47 14.81 11.92
N PHE A 50 22.96 15.98 12.29
CA PHE A 50 21.60 16.13 12.82
C PHE A 50 20.56 15.72 11.78
N ILE A 51 20.73 16.14 10.52
CA ILE A 51 19.81 15.80 9.42
C ILE A 51 19.82 14.30 9.14
N LEU A 52 20.98 13.65 9.16
CA LEU A 52 21.08 12.19 8.98
C LEU A 52 20.31 11.45 10.08
N ILE A 53 20.48 11.85 11.35
CA ILE A 53 19.76 11.27 12.48
C ILE A 53 18.25 11.56 12.39
N ALA A 54 17.87 12.79 12.02
CA ALA A 54 16.47 13.18 11.87
C ALA A 54 15.78 12.39 10.76
N ASN A 55 16.41 12.24 9.59
CA ASN A 55 15.91 11.43 8.49
C ASN A 55 15.75 9.96 8.90
N LYS A 56 16.74 9.41 9.63
CA LYS A 56 16.67 8.06 10.19
C LYS A 56 15.45 7.89 11.11
N LEU A 57 15.20 8.86 12.00
CA LEU A 57 14.03 8.86 12.88
C LEU A 57 12.71 9.01 12.11
N ILE A 58 12.67 9.86 11.08
CA ILE A 58 11.50 10.05 10.22
C ILE A 58 11.10 8.72 9.57
N VAL A 59 12.05 7.99 8.98
CA VAL A 59 11.83 6.68 8.33
C VAL A 59 11.33 5.63 9.33
N VAL A 60 11.86 5.63 10.56
CA VAL A 60 11.38 4.68 11.59
C VAL A 60 9.98 5.05 12.09
N LEU A 61 9.73 6.33 12.37
CA LEU A 61 8.45 6.78 12.91
C LEU A 61 7.33 6.72 11.86
N SER A 62 7.63 6.88 10.57
CA SER A 62 6.65 6.72 9.50
C SER A 62 6.11 5.28 9.43
N LEU A 63 6.94 4.25 9.69
CA LEU A 63 6.45 2.88 9.87
C LEU A 63 5.51 2.76 11.08
N GLY A 64 5.82 3.48 12.17
CA GLY A 64 4.99 3.53 13.37
C GLY A 64 3.54 3.95 13.10
N ILE A 65 3.32 4.87 12.15
CA ILE A 65 1.99 5.33 11.72
C ILE A 65 1.12 4.13 11.30
N PHE A 66 1.69 3.15 10.59
CA PHE A 66 0.96 1.99 10.08
C PHE A 66 1.06 0.76 11.01
N LEU A 67 2.20 0.57 11.67
CA LEU A 67 2.46 -0.59 12.53
C LEU A 67 1.56 -0.62 13.76
N PHE A 68 1.44 0.49 14.50
CA PHE A 68 0.67 0.51 15.74
C PHE A 68 -0.83 0.23 15.54
N PRO A 69 -1.52 0.83 14.54
CA PRO A 69 -2.90 0.47 14.24
C PRO A 69 -3.02 -0.98 13.78
N ALA A 70 -2.07 -1.50 12.98
CA ALA A 70 -2.13 -2.87 12.46
C ALA A 70 -2.06 -3.89 13.61
N LEU A 71 -1.15 -3.68 14.55
CA LEU A 71 -1.03 -4.51 15.76
C LEU A 71 -2.26 -4.37 16.66
N HIS A 72 -2.84 -3.17 16.77
CA HIS A 72 -4.07 -2.97 17.53
C HIS A 72 -5.28 -3.72 16.95
N LEU A 73 -5.35 -3.84 15.61
CA LEU A 73 -6.39 -4.62 14.94
C LEU A 73 -6.20 -6.12 15.12
N LEU A 74 -4.94 -6.58 15.18
CA LEU A 74 -4.61 -7.97 15.46
C LEU A 74 -4.95 -8.34 16.90
N SER A 75 -4.59 -7.48 17.87
CA SER A 75 -4.93 -7.67 19.27
C SER A 75 -4.96 -6.37 20.07
N LYS A 76 -5.95 -6.24 20.96
CA LYS A 76 -6.06 -5.09 21.87
C LYS A 76 -5.15 -5.19 23.10
N LYS A 77 -4.42 -6.30 23.27
CA LYS A 77 -3.53 -6.53 24.44
C LYS A 77 -2.36 -5.54 24.44
N LEU A 78 -1.98 -5.07 25.61
CA LEU A 78 -0.89 -4.09 25.79
C LEU A 78 0.45 -4.59 25.21
N TRP A 79 0.74 -5.88 25.34
CA TRP A 79 1.99 -6.50 24.85
C TRP A 79 2.22 -6.30 23.35
N PHE A 80 1.18 -6.23 22.52
CA PHE A 80 1.34 -5.96 21.09
C PHE A 80 1.86 -4.54 20.82
N LYS A 81 1.55 -3.57 21.68
CA LYS A 81 2.15 -2.22 21.58
C LYS A 81 3.65 -2.26 21.91
N LEU A 82 4.05 -3.04 22.91
CA LEU A 82 5.46 -3.24 23.28
C LEU A 82 6.24 -3.93 22.16
N VAL A 83 5.64 -4.95 21.53
CA VAL A 83 6.21 -5.58 20.33
C VAL A 83 6.41 -4.56 19.21
N GLY A 84 5.43 -3.68 18.97
CA GLY A 84 5.56 -2.61 17.98
C GLY A 84 6.75 -1.68 18.27
N VAL A 85 6.92 -1.25 19.53
CA VAL A 85 8.08 -0.44 19.93
C VAL A 85 9.38 -1.21 19.72
N GLY A 86 9.45 -2.48 20.15
CA GLY A 86 10.63 -3.33 19.96
C GLY A 86 11.01 -3.50 18.49
N LEU A 87 10.03 -3.71 17.61
CA LEU A 87 10.25 -3.80 16.16
C LEU A 87 10.78 -2.48 15.57
N LEU A 88 10.25 -1.33 15.98
CA LEU A 88 10.77 -0.03 15.53
C LEU A 88 12.18 0.24 16.05
N SER A 89 12.49 -0.12 17.30
CA SER A 89 13.83 -0.01 17.86
C SER A 89 14.83 -0.91 17.14
N LEU A 90 14.44 -2.15 16.84
CA LEU A 90 15.23 -3.07 16.03
C LEU A 90 15.49 -2.49 14.63
N TYR A 91 14.44 -2.01 13.98
CA TYR A 91 14.55 -1.39 12.66
C TYR A 91 15.47 -0.16 12.67
N TYR A 92 15.38 0.70 13.69
CA TYR A 92 16.32 1.81 13.88
C TYR A 92 17.77 1.33 14.01
N TYR A 93 18.01 0.23 14.72
CA TYR A 93 19.37 -0.31 14.88
C TYR A 93 19.97 -0.81 13.57
N TYR A 94 19.19 -1.54 12.76
CA TYR A 94 19.65 -2.07 11.46
C TYR A 94 19.76 -1.03 10.35
N LEU A 95 19.01 0.08 10.44
CA LEU A 95 18.97 1.08 9.39
C LEU A 95 20.32 1.84 9.31
N PRO A 96 20.93 2.00 8.10
CA PRO A 96 22.16 2.75 7.93
C PRO A 96 21.97 4.23 8.31
N LEU A 97 23.07 4.94 8.55
CA LEU A 97 23.03 6.39 8.86
C LEU A 97 22.53 7.22 7.67
N ASN A 98 22.97 6.88 6.45
CA ASN A 98 22.44 7.50 5.24
C ASN A 98 21.24 6.71 4.72
N VAL A 99 20.04 7.18 5.06
CA VAL A 99 18.77 6.53 4.74
C VAL A 99 18.17 6.96 3.40
N LEU A 100 18.73 7.99 2.76
CA LEU A 100 18.20 8.54 1.51
C LEU A 100 18.73 7.82 0.26
N ASN A 101 19.42 6.69 0.45
CA ASN A 101 19.79 5.80 -0.65
C ASN A 101 18.54 5.20 -1.28
N SER A 102 18.53 5.10 -2.62
CA SER A 102 17.39 4.60 -3.40
C SER A 102 16.90 3.23 -2.92
N THR A 103 17.81 2.30 -2.62
CA THR A 103 17.50 0.97 -2.10
C THR A 103 16.83 1.03 -0.73
N THR A 104 17.36 1.82 0.21
CA THR A 104 16.77 1.96 1.54
C THR A 104 15.33 2.51 1.47
N ILE A 105 15.10 3.47 0.58
CA ILE A 105 13.77 4.03 0.34
C ILE A 105 12.83 2.98 -0.27
N THR A 106 13.25 2.19 -1.25
CA THR A 106 12.39 1.14 -1.85
C THR A 106 12.00 0.09 -0.82
N HIS A 107 12.95 -0.41 -0.02
CA HIS A 107 12.70 -1.33 1.08
C HIS A 107 11.73 -0.75 2.12
N HIS A 108 11.91 0.52 2.48
CA HIS A 108 11.01 1.21 3.41
C HIS A 108 9.58 1.34 2.86
N LEU A 109 9.42 1.74 1.59
CA LEU A 109 8.11 1.84 0.94
C LEU A 109 7.43 0.47 0.86
N LEU A 110 8.17 -0.59 0.53
CA LEU A 110 7.68 -1.96 0.53
C LEU A 110 7.14 -2.36 1.92
N LEU A 111 7.88 -2.05 3.00
CA LEU A 111 7.39 -2.29 4.36
C LEU A 111 6.10 -1.53 4.68
N ILE A 112 5.97 -0.27 4.25
CA ILE A 112 4.69 0.47 4.36
C ILE A 112 3.57 -0.26 3.61
N PHE A 113 3.83 -0.72 2.37
CA PHE A 113 2.85 -1.50 1.62
C PHE A 113 2.44 -2.79 2.34
N ALA A 114 3.39 -3.50 2.94
CA ALA A 114 3.11 -4.71 3.72
C ALA A 114 2.18 -4.43 4.92
N LEU A 115 2.41 -3.32 5.62
CA LEU A 115 1.57 -2.88 6.74
C LEU A 115 0.18 -2.39 6.27
N CYS A 116 0.10 -1.73 5.12
CA CYS A 116 -1.18 -1.39 4.51
C CYS A 116 -2.01 -2.65 4.18
N PHE A 117 -1.39 -3.69 3.61
CA PHE A 117 -2.06 -4.98 3.43
C PHE A 117 -2.43 -5.65 4.75
N MET A 118 -1.64 -5.45 5.80
CA MET A 118 -1.95 -5.93 7.14
C MET A 118 -3.27 -5.38 7.68
N PHE A 119 -3.66 -4.14 7.38
CA PHE A 119 -4.98 -3.62 7.73
C PHE A 119 -6.15 -4.42 7.12
N LEU A 120 -5.91 -5.12 6.01
CA LEU A 120 -6.95 -5.85 5.29
C LEU A 120 -7.15 -7.27 5.84
N TRP A 121 -6.14 -7.88 6.45
CA TRP A 121 -6.22 -9.25 6.98
C TRP A 121 -6.15 -9.36 8.50
N ALA A 122 -5.46 -8.45 9.19
CA ALA A 122 -5.24 -8.51 10.66
C ALA A 122 -6.53 -8.68 11.48
N PRO A 123 -7.64 -7.96 11.18
CA PRO A 123 -8.88 -8.10 11.93
C PRO A 123 -9.53 -9.50 11.80
N PHE A 124 -9.14 -10.28 10.81
CA PHE A 124 -9.77 -11.55 10.44
C PHE A 124 -8.90 -12.77 10.76
N MET A 125 -7.75 -12.58 11.44
CA MET A 125 -6.82 -13.70 11.68
C MET A 125 -7.48 -14.81 12.48
N ASP A 126 -8.15 -14.46 13.58
CA ASP A 126 -8.78 -15.39 14.54
C ASP A 126 -10.25 -15.72 14.23
N ILE A 127 -10.84 -15.12 13.20
CA ILE A 127 -12.27 -15.21 12.90
C ILE A 127 -12.49 -15.86 11.54
N LYS A 128 -13.37 -16.85 11.47
CA LYS A 128 -13.88 -17.38 10.19
C LYS A 128 -14.97 -16.44 9.69
N ILE A 129 -14.72 -15.78 8.56
CA ILE A 129 -15.63 -14.80 7.99
C ILE A 129 -15.80 -15.02 6.48
N SER A 130 -16.92 -14.59 5.92
CA SER A 130 -17.20 -14.66 4.48
C SER A 130 -16.30 -13.69 3.70
N ASN A 131 -16.01 -14.03 2.44
CA ASN A 131 -15.28 -13.13 1.54
C ASN A 131 -16.02 -11.80 1.30
N GLN A 132 -17.36 -11.81 1.39
CA GLN A 132 -18.16 -10.60 1.28
C GLN A 132 -17.80 -9.61 2.38
N ASN A 133 -17.72 -10.06 3.65
CA ASN A 133 -17.38 -9.17 4.76
C ASN A 133 -15.93 -8.65 4.67
N ILE A 134 -14.99 -9.49 4.20
CA ILE A 134 -13.60 -9.05 3.96
C ILE A 134 -13.58 -7.99 2.86
N TRP A 135 -14.33 -8.19 1.78
CA TRP A 135 -14.42 -7.22 0.70
C TRP A 135 -15.05 -5.89 1.17
N GLU A 136 -16.14 -5.93 1.93
CA GLU A 136 -16.77 -4.72 2.47
C GLU A 136 -15.84 -3.94 3.40
N TRP A 137 -15.08 -4.65 4.24
CA TRP A 137 -14.01 -4.07 5.05
C TRP A 137 -12.94 -3.41 4.18
N THR A 138 -12.40 -4.12 3.19
CA THR A 138 -11.39 -3.59 2.26
C THR A 138 -11.90 -2.34 1.56
N GLN A 139 -13.15 -2.33 1.10
CA GLN A 139 -13.77 -1.17 0.47
C GLN A 139 -13.79 0.04 1.40
N ILE A 140 -14.18 -0.14 2.67
CA ILE A 140 -14.22 0.96 3.63
C ILE A 140 -12.82 1.49 3.91
N ILE A 141 -11.83 0.62 4.13
CA ILE A 141 -10.45 1.04 4.39
C ILE A 141 -9.89 1.83 3.21
N VAL A 142 -10.02 1.32 1.99
CA VAL A 142 -9.52 1.99 0.78
C VAL A 142 -10.26 3.31 0.54
N GLN A 143 -11.59 3.33 0.68
CA GLN A 143 -12.38 4.56 0.52
C GLN A 143 -12.02 5.61 1.56
N ASN A 144 -11.83 5.22 2.82
CA ASN A 144 -11.43 6.15 3.87
C ASN A 144 -10.04 6.73 3.62
N LEU A 145 -9.09 5.92 3.13
CA LEU A 145 -7.76 6.38 2.76
C LEU A 145 -7.84 7.41 1.64
N LEU A 146 -8.53 7.07 0.54
CA LEU A 146 -8.71 7.96 -0.61
C LEU A 146 -9.40 9.27 -0.22
N VAL A 147 -10.51 9.19 0.53
CA VAL A 147 -11.23 10.39 1.00
C VAL A 147 -10.33 11.26 1.87
N SER A 148 -9.49 10.67 2.74
CA SER A 148 -8.59 11.44 3.59
C SER A 148 -7.50 12.16 2.79
N LEU A 149 -6.93 11.50 1.78
CA LEU A 149 -5.96 12.10 0.87
C LEU A 149 -6.58 13.20 0.01
N VAL A 150 -7.75 12.95 -0.61
CA VAL A 150 -8.46 13.93 -1.44
C VAL A 150 -8.85 15.16 -0.62
N LEU A 151 -9.38 14.98 0.60
CA LEU A 151 -9.70 16.10 1.47
C LEU A 151 -8.46 16.93 1.83
N SER A 152 -7.33 16.28 2.09
CA SER A 152 -6.06 16.97 2.40
C SER A 152 -5.56 17.76 1.19
N MET A 153 -5.64 17.18 -0.01
CA MET A 153 -5.27 17.84 -1.26
C MET A 153 -6.18 19.03 -1.56
N VAL A 154 -7.51 18.88 -1.43
CA VAL A 154 -8.46 19.98 -1.60
C VAL A 154 -8.16 21.11 -0.61
N PHE A 155 -7.87 20.78 0.65
CA PHE A 155 -7.55 21.80 1.65
C PHE A 155 -6.25 22.53 1.32
N PHE A 156 -5.23 21.81 0.83
CA PHE A 156 -3.98 22.41 0.38
C PHE A 156 -4.19 23.34 -0.83
N ILE A 157 -5.01 22.94 -1.80
CA ILE A 157 -5.35 23.78 -2.97
C ILE A 157 -6.05 25.07 -2.52
N LEU A 158 -7.02 24.97 -1.59
CA LEU A 158 -7.71 26.14 -1.05
C LEU A 158 -6.75 27.09 -0.32
N PHE A 159 -5.84 26.54 0.49
CA PHE A 159 -4.78 27.31 1.14
C PHE A 159 -3.89 28.03 0.12
N TYR A 160 -3.43 27.30 -0.90
CA TYR A 160 -2.58 27.84 -1.95
C TYR A 160 -3.25 29.00 -2.71
N ILE A 161 -4.50 28.82 -3.14
CA ILE A 161 -5.28 29.87 -3.82
C ILE A 161 -5.46 31.10 -2.92
N THR A 162 -5.69 30.88 -1.62
CA THR A 162 -5.85 31.97 -0.64
C THR A 162 -4.56 32.76 -0.49
N MET A 163 -3.42 32.08 -0.35
CA MET A 163 -2.11 32.74 -0.24
C MET A 163 -1.75 33.51 -1.52
N TYR A 164 -2.05 32.93 -2.68
CA TYR A 164 -1.88 33.62 -3.97
C TYR A 164 -2.73 34.90 -4.04
N ALA A 165 -3.99 34.86 -3.58
CA ALA A 165 -4.83 36.05 -3.52
C ALA A 165 -4.32 37.10 -2.52
N LEU A 166 -3.76 36.68 -1.39
CA LEU A 166 -3.16 37.59 -0.40
C LEU A 166 -1.89 38.27 -0.93
N GLU A 167 -1.08 37.55 -1.70
CA GLU A 167 0.10 38.09 -2.36
C GLU A 167 -0.29 39.15 -3.39
N GLU A 168 -1.30 38.87 -4.23
CA GLU A 168 -1.74 39.82 -5.27
C GLU A 168 -2.50 41.04 -4.71
N LEU A 169 -3.39 40.84 -3.74
CA LEU A 169 -4.27 41.92 -3.24
C LEU A 169 -3.64 42.75 -2.13
N PHE A 170 -2.75 42.15 -1.32
CA PHE A 170 -2.21 42.78 -0.11
C PHE A 170 -0.68 42.80 -0.08
N ALA A 171 0.00 42.33 -1.14
CA ALA A 171 1.46 42.21 -1.20
C ALA A 171 2.06 41.40 -0.05
N ILE A 172 1.31 40.44 0.50
CA ILE A 172 1.77 39.53 1.57
C ILE A 172 2.39 38.31 0.89
N SER A 173 3.72 38.26 0.83
CA SER A 173 4.45 37.12 0.27
C SER A 173 4.81 36.08 1.34
N LEU A 174 4.71 34.80 0.98
CA LEU A 174 5.03 33.67 1.85
C LEU A 174 6.19 32.88 1.23
N ALA A 175 7.21 32.56 2.02
CA ALA A 175 8.31 31.74 1.52
C ALA A 175 7.85 30.31 1.14
N GLN A 176 8.41 29.74 0.06
CA GLN A 176 8.03 28.42 -0.47
C GLN A 176 8.05 27.30 0.58
N ARG A 177 9.00 27.35 1.53
CA ARG A 177 9.10 26.40 2.66
C ARG A 177 7.81 26.29 3.47
N HIS A 178 7.08 27.38 3.66
CA HIS A 178 5.85 27.39 4.44
C HIS A 178 4.70 26.66 3.73
N TYR A 179 4.67 26.69 2.39
CA TYR A 179 3.72 25.86 1.63
C TYR A 179 3.99 24.38 1.85
N ILE A 180 5.26 23.96 1.84
CA ILE A 180 5.65 22.57 2.10
C ILE A 180 5.29 22.18 3.55
N GLN A 181 5.55 23.04 4.54
CA GLN A 181 5.17 22.80 5.93
C GLN A 181 3.66 22.60 6.10
N VAL A 182 2.83 23.39 5.42
CA VAL A 182 1.38 23.21 5.43
C VAL A 182 0.97 21.91 4.75
N ALA A 183 1.59 21.55 3.62
CA ALA A 183 1.34 20.26 2.96
C ALA A 183 1.70 19.07 3.88
N LEU A 184 2.83 19.14 4.58
CA LEU A 184 3.27 18.14 5.55
C LEU A 184 2.33 18.04 6.74
N PHE A 185 1.82 19.16 7.24
CA PHE A 185 0.82 19.17 8.31
C PHE A 185 -0.49 18.51 7.84
N LEU A 186 -0.96 18.85 6.64
CA LEU A 186 -2.17 18.30 6.07
C LEU A 186 -2.06 16.79 5.83
N LEU A 187 -0.94 16.31 5.27
CA LEU A 187 -0.74 14.89 5.04
C LEU A 187 -0.43 14.12 6.33
N GLY A 188 0.45 14.66 7.17
CA GLY A 188 0.95 13.96 8.35
C GLY A 188 -0.03 13.96 9.52
N VAL A 189 -0.74 15.05 9.78
CA VAL A 189 -1.64 15.17 10.94
C VAL A 189 -3.10 15.04 10.52
N PHE A 190 -3.54 15.83 9.54
CA PHE A 190 -4.95 15.88 9.14
C PHE A 190 -5.39 14.60 8.39
N ALA A 191 -4.63 14.13 7.39
CA ALA A 191 -5.00 12.94 6.63
C ALA A 191 -5.00 11.69 7.51
N VAL A 192 -3.97 11.54 8.37
CA VAL A 192 -3.83 10.41 9.30
C VAL A 192 -4.95 10.39 10.33
N SER A 193 -5.26 11.53 10.95
CA SER A 193 -6.38 11.62 11.91
C SER A 193 -7.74 11.36 11.24
N SER A 194 -7.97 11.92 10.05
CA SER A 194 -9.19 11.71 9.26
C SER A 194 -9.38 10.24 8.86
N PHE A 195 -8.30 9.57 8.47
CA PHE A 195 -8.30 8.15 8.11
C PHE A 195 -8.68 7.28 9.32
N PHE A 196 -8.02 7.47 10.47
CA PHE A 196 -8.30 6.69 11.66
C PHE A 196 -9.66 7.00 12.30
N ALA A 197 -10.17 8.23 12.18
CA ALA A 197 -11.51 8.60 12.65
C ALA A 197 -12.62 7.80 11.97
N LYS A 198 -12.44 7.46 10.70
CA LYS A 198 -13.43 6.75 9.89
C LYS A 198 -13.26 5.23 9.93
N MET A 199 -12.20 4.72 10.55
CA MET A 199 -11.95 3.29 10.66
C MET A 199 -13.03 2.62 11.53
N PRO A 200 -13.74 1.57 11.07
CA PRO A 200 -14.81 0.96 11.87
C PRO A 200 -14.28 0.34 13.17
N LYS A 201 -15.04 0.46 14.26
CA LYS A 201 -14.69 -0.15 15.56
C LYS A 201 -15.01 -1.64 15.64
N TYR A 202 -16.10 -2.05 15.02
CA TYR A 202 -16.66 -3.39 15.13
C TYR A 202 -16.78 -4.00 13.74
N ILE A 203 -15.87 -4.93 13.44
CA ILE A 203 -15.74 -5.56 12.13
C ILE A 203 -17.03 -6.32 11.75
N MET A 204 -17.70 -6.96 12.72
CA MET A 204 -18.93 -7.73 12.48
C MET A 204 -20.18 -6.88 12.24
N LEU A 205 -20.12 -5.58 12.55
CA LEU A 205 -21.21 -4.63 12.28
C LEU A 205 -20.97 -3.86 10.97
N VAL A 206 -19.87 -4.15 10.28
CA VAL A 206 -19.62 -3.62 8.94
C VAL A 206 -20.49 -4.40 7.97
N GLN A 207 -21.66 -3.85 7.69
CA GLN A 207 -22.48 -4.22 6.55
C GLN A 207 -22.70 -2.98 5.72
N LYS A 208 -22.14 -2.96 4.51
CA LYS A 208 -22.44 -1.90 3.54
C LYS A 208 -23.84 -2.18 2.99
N ASN A 209 -24.65 -1.13 2.81
CA ASN A 209 -25.96 -1.22 2.15
C ASN A 209 -25.86 -2.00 0.83
N LYS A 210 -26.99 -2.53 0.34
CA LYS A 210 -27.08 -3.27 -0.93
C LYS A 210 -26.16 -2.69 -2.00
N TYR A 211 -25.39 -3.56 -2.65
CA TYR A 211 -24.42 -3.16 -3.67
C TYR A 211 -25.11 -2.63 -4.93
N GLU A 212 -25.49 -1.36 -4.87
CA GLU A 212 -26.32 -0.69 -5.85
C GLU A 212 -25.72 0.67 -6.23
N GLY A 213 -26.19 1.23 -7.35
CA GLY A 213 -25.74 2.53 -7.85
C GLY A 213 -24.28 2.55 -8.30
N ILE A 214 -23.49 3.49 -7.76
CA ILE A 214 -22.16 3.86 -8.27
C ILE A 214 -21.16 2.69 -8.22
N GLY A 215 -21.18 1.85 -7.16
CA GLY A 215 -20.25 0.72 -7.04
C GLY A 215 -20.47 -0.35 -8.11
N LEU A 216 -21.73 -0.64 -8.42
CA LEU A 216 -22.11 -1.56 -9.50
C LEU A 216 -21.66 -1.02 -10.86
N VAL A 217 -21.89 0.27 -11.11
CA VAL A 217 -21.47 0.93 -12.36
C VAL A 217 -19.94 0.89 -12.50
N PHE A 218 -19.22 1.25 -11.45
CA PHE A 218 -17.75 1.18 -11.42
C PHE A 218 -17.24 -0.23 -11.74
N THR A 219 -17.84 -1.26 -11.17
CA THR A 219 -17.42 -2.65 -11.40
C THR A 219 -17.67 -3.09 -12.83
N LYS A 220 -18.91 -2.90 -13.33
CA LYS A 220 -19.34 -3.43 -14.62
C LYS A 220 -18.81 -2.63 -15.80
N TYR A 221 -18.73 -1.31 -15.69
CA TYR A 221 -18.45 -0.43 -16.83
C TYR A 221 -17.07 0.22 -16.80
N ILE A 222 -16.38 0.24 -15.66
CA ILE A 222 -15.02 0.79 -15.58
C ILE A 222 -14.04 -0.36 -15.39
N LEU A 223 -14.17 -1.10 -14.29
CA LEU A 223 -13.17 -2.09 -13.89
C LEU A 223 -13.14 -3.31 -14.82
N THR A 224 -14.31 -3.83 -15.22
CA THR A 224 -14.40 -5.00 -16.11
C THR A 224 -13.86 -4.69 -17.52
N PRO A 225 -14.22 -3.57 -18.17
CA PRO A 225 -13.60 -3.21 -19.44
C PRO A 225 -12.09 -2.95 -19.33
N SER A 226 -11.63 -2.28 -18.25
CA SER A 226 -10.20 -2.11 -18.01
C SER A 226 -9.46 -3.45 -17.90
N PHE A 227 -10.04 -4.44 -17.22
CA PHE A 227 -9.48 -5.80 -17.17
C PHE A 227 -9.31 -6.38 -18.58
N PHE A 228 -10.31 -6.27 -19.45
CA PHE A 228 -10.21 -6.79 -20.81
C PHE A 228 -9.19 -6.04 -21.66
N ILE A 229 -9.13 -4.71 -21.57
CA ILE A 229 -8.13 -3.91 -22.29
C ILE A 229 -6.71 -4.35 -21.92
N TYR A 230 -6.41 -4.46 -20.62
CA TYR A 230 -5.08 -4.91 -20.20
C TYR A 230 -4.84 -6.38 -20.52
N PHE A 231 -5.85 -7.24 -20.42
CA PHE A 231 -5.76 -8.63 -20.84
C PHE A 231 -5.34 -8.72 -22.31
N PHE A 232 -6.08 -8.07 -23.22
CA PHE A 232 -5.75 -8.13 -24.64
C PHE A 232 -4.39 -7.51 -24.95
N LEU A 233 -4.05 -6.38 -24.32
CA LEU A 233 -2.76 -5.72 -24.53
C LEU A 233 -1.59 -6.62 -24.09
N LEU A 234 -1.66 -7.15 -22.86
CA LEU A 234 -0.61 -7.98 -22.29
C LEU A 234 -0.46 -9.30 -23.05
N PHE A 235 -1.56 -10.02 -23.30
CA PHE A 235 -1.49 -11.32 -23.97
C PHE A 235 -1.19 -11.21 -25.46
N SER A 236 -1.56 -10.11 -26.13
CA SER A 236 -1.10 -9.86 -27.51
C SER A 236 0.39 -9.59 -27.56
N TYR A 237 0.94 -8.86 -26.58
CA TYR A 237 2.38 -8.64 -26.48
C TYR A 237 3.13 -9.95 -26.18
N VAL A 238 2.64 -10.76 -25.24
CA VAL A 238 3.19 -12.10 -24.99
C VAL A 238 3.15 -12.95 -26.26
N ALA A 239 2.04 -12.95 -27.01
CA ALA A 239 1.94 -13.68 -28.27
C ALA A 239 2.96 -13.18 -29.31
N LYS A 240 3.14 -11.86 -29.43
CA LYS A 240 4.16 -11.26 -30.30
C LYS A 240 5.56 -11.77 -29.94
N VAL A 241 5.91 -11.73 -28.67
CA VAL A 241 7.20 -12.21 -28.15
C VAL A 241 7.43 -13.70 -28.46
N VAL A 242 6.40 -14.53 -28.25
CA VAL A 242 6.48 -15.98 -28.53
C VAL A 242 6.74 -16.22 -30.02
N LEU A 243 6.08 -15.47 -30.91
CA LEU A 243 6.19 -15.61 -32.36
C LEU A 243 7.54 -15.10 -32.90
N GLU A 244 7.99 -13.94 -32.41
CA GLU A 244 9.25 -13.32 -32.83
C GLU A 244 10.48 -13.94 -32.14
N LYS A 245 10.27 -14.78 -31.11
CA LYS A 245 11.31 -15.37 -30.26
C LYS A 245 12.25 -14.31 -29.62
N SER A 246 11.76 -13.09 -29.46
CA SER A 246 12.49 -11.91 -28.98
C SER A 246 12.43 -11.73 -27.46
N TRP A 247 12.48 -12.83 -26.70
CA TRP A 247 12.29 -12.85 -25.24
C TRP A 247 13.25 -11.96 -24.45
N GLY A 248 14.44 -11.66 -24.99
CA GLY A 248 15.47 -10.84 -24.34
C GLY A 248 15.15 -9.35 -24.22
N GLU A 249 14.25 -8.80 -25.05
CA GLU A 249 13.89 -7.37 -25.03
C GLU A 249 12.60 -7.07 -24.24
N VAL A 250 12.04 -8.10 -23.59
CA VAL A 250 10.71 -8.06 -22.98
C VAL A 250 10.78 -7.44 -21.59
N ASN A 251 10.37 -6.18 -21.48
CA ASN A 251 10.11 -5.54 -20.20
C ASN A 251 8.58 -5.45 -19.94
N ILE A 252 8.01 -6.54 -19.41
CA ILE A 252 6.59 -6.61 -19.04
C ILE A 252 6.35 -6.43 -17.55
N ASP A 253 7.38 -6.22 -16.74
CA ASP A 253 7.31 -6.31 -15.28
C ASP A 253 6.28 -5.32 -14.70
N LEU A 254 6.36 -4.05 -15.11
CA LEU A 254 5.44 -3.00 -14.68
C LEU A 254 4.01 -3.23 -15.21
N LEU A 255 3.89 -3.70 -16.46
CA LEU A 255 2.61 -3.95 -17.09
C LEU A 255 1.90 -5.16 -16.44
N ALA A 256 2.66 -6.18 -16.07
CA ALA A 256 2.22 -7.37 -15.37
C ALA A 256 1.78 -7.04 -13.94
N LEU A 257 2.51 -6.17 -13.25
CA LEU A 257 2.13 -5.65 -11.93
C LEU A 257 0.81 -4.86 -12.03
N GLY A 258 0.70 -3.94 -12.99
CA GLY A 258 -0.54 -3.19 -13.26
C GLY A 258 -1.73 -4.10 -13.57
N TYR A 259 -1.54 -5.09 -14.44
CA TYR A 259 -2.57 -6.09 -14.75
C TYR A 259 -2.97 -6.90 -13.52
N THR A 260 -2.01 -7.31 -12.68
CA THR A 260 -2.29 -8.05 -11.44
C THR A 260 -3.18 -7.26 -10.50
N PHE A 261 -2.88 -5.98 -10.28
CA PHE A 261 -3.72 -5.09 -9.46
C PHE A 261 -5.13 -4.94 -10.05
N ILE A 262 -5.26 -4.71 -11.35
CA ILE A 262 -6.56 -4.57 -12.03
C ILE A 262 -7.35 -5.88 -11.95
N ALA A 263 -6.73 -7.02 -12.19
CA ALA A 263 -7.37 -8.33 -12.18
C ALA A 263 -7.86 -8.73 -10.79
N ILE A 264 -7.01 -8.61 -9.76
CA ILE A 264 -7.38 -8.88 -8.36
C ILE A 264 -8.46 -7.88 -7.93
N GLY A 265 -8.30 -6.60 -8.25
CA GLY A 265 -9.30 -5.56 -7.97
C GLY A 265 -10.65 -5.87 -8.62
N THR A 266 -10.65 -6.30 -9.88
CA THR A 266 -11.86 -6.73 -10.62
C THR A 266 -12.51 -7.91 -9.93
N TYR A 267 -11.74 -8.95 -9.63
CA TYR A 267 -12.24 -10.14 -8.94
C TYR A 267 -12.89 -9.80 -7.59
N MET A 268 -12.25 -8.92 -6.82
CA MET A 268 -12.77 -8.45 -5.54
C MET A 268 -14.05 -7.64 -5.69
N HIS A 269 -14.15 -6.69 -6.63
CA HIS A 269 -15.38 -5.90 -6.80
C HIS A 269 -16.55 -6.70 -7.37
N TRP A 270 -16.28 -7.82 -8.03
CA TRP A 270 -17.29 -8.78 -8.44
C TRP A 270 -17.81 -9.67 -7.30
N THR A 271 -17.25 -9.58 -6.07
CA THR A 271 -17.69 -10.36 -4.90
C THR A 271 -19.21 -10.41 -4.70
N PRO A 272 -19.94 -9.29 -4.67
CA PRO A 272 -21.40 -9.30 -4.53
C PRO A 272 -22.17 -9.79 -5.76
N LEU A 273 -21.49 -10.02 -6.89
CA LEU A 273 -22.10 -10.39 -8.19
C LEU A 273 -21.79 -11.84 -8.61
N TRP A 274 -21.04 -12.59 -7.80
CA TRP A 274 -20.70 -13.96 -8.12
C TRP A 274 -21.93 -14.86 -8.03
N ASP A 275 -22.31 -15.41 -9.17
CA ASP A 275 -23.35 -16.42 -9.32
C ASP A 275 -22.83 -17.55 -10.24
N ASP A 276 -23.54 -18.67 -10.30
CA ASP A 276 -23.14 -19.85 -11.08
C ASP A 276 -22.95 -19.52 -12.58
N ALA A 277 -23.73 -18.57 -13.11
CA ALA A 277 -23.60 -18.07 -14.48
C ALA A 277 -22.21 -17.45 -14.78
N ASN A 278 -21.56 -16.86 -13.78
CA ASN A 278 -20.32 -16.09 -13.95
C ASN A 278 -19.06 -16.87 -13.53
N LYS A 279 -19.20 -18.17 -13.26
CA LYS A 279 -18.08 -19.02 -12.83
C LYS A 279 -16.93 -19.07 -13.84
N LYS A 280 -17.24 -19.01 -15.14
CA LYS A 280 -16.23 -18.95 -16.22
C LYS A 280 -15.39 -17.67 -16.14
N PHE A 281 -15.99 -16.55 -15.78
CA PHE A 281 -15.27 -15.28 -15.65
C PHE A 281 -14.30 -15.30 -14.47
N ARG A 282 -14.68 -15.92 -13.34
CA ARG A 282 -13.75 -16.20 -12.24
C ARG A 282 -12.54 -17.02 -12.69
N ALA A 283 -12.78 -18.10 -13.44
CA ALA A 283 -11.72 -18.96 -13.95
C ALA A 283 -10.83 -18.22 -14.97
N LEU A 284 -11.40 -17.33 -15.77
CA LEU A 284 -10.65 -16.48 -16.71
C LEU A 284 -9.68 -15.56 -15.96
N ILE A 285 -10.13 -14.85 -14.92
CA ILE A 285 -9.28 -13.92 -14.15
C ILE A 285 -8.12 -14.66 -13.48
N TRP A 286 -8.41 -15.75 -12.76
CA TRP A 286 -7.34 -16.45 -12.05
C TRP A 286 -6.46 -17.29 -12.99
N GLY A 287 -7.03 -17.82 -14.07
CA GLY A 287 -6.30 -18.52 -15.12
C GLY A 287 -5.34 -17.60 -15.88
N SER A 288 -5.75 -16.36 -16.15
CA SER A 288 -4.87 -15.37 -16.78
C SER A 288 -3.75 -14.92 -15.84
N LEU A 289 -4.01 -14.75 -14.54
CA LEU A 289 -2.96 -14.46 -13.56
C LEU A 289 -1.97 -15.62 -13.39
N PHE A 290 -2.46 -16.85 -13.44
CA PHE A 290 -1.60 -18.02 -13.43
C PHE A 290 -0.72 -18.07 -14.69
N LEU A 291 -1.31 -17.87 -15.87
CA LEU A 291 -0.56 -17.82 -17.12
C LEU A 291 0.47 -16.67 -17.11
N LEU A 292 0.11 -15.51 -16.56
CA LEU A 292 1.02 -14.38 -16.39
C LEU A 292 2.23 -14.73 -15.51
N SER A 293 2.03 -15.50 -14.43
CA SER A 293 3.13 -15.96 -13.59
C SER A 293 4.13 -16.82 -14.37
N ILE A 294 3.65 -17.66 -15.29
CA ILE A 294 4.52 -18.47 -16.15
C ILE A 294 5.29 -17.57 -17.12
N THR A 295 4.61 -16.61 -17.75
CA THR A 295 5.27 -15.69 -18.70
C THR A 295 6.30 -14.80 -18.04
N LEU A 296 6.05 -14.33 -16.81
CA LEU A 296 7.02 -13.59 -16.02
C LEU A 296 8.23 -14.46 -15.68
N GLY A 297 8.00 -15.70 -15.23
CA GLY A 297 9.09 -16.64 -14.93
C GLY A 297 9.99 -16.92 -16.13
N LEU A 298 9.39 -17.08 -17.31
CA LEU A 298 10.13 -17.24 -18.57
C LEU A 298 10.91 -15.97 -18.95
N SER A 299 10.28 -14.80 -18.83
CA SER A 299 10.93 -13.51 -19.14
C SER A 299 12.16 -13.27 -18.26
N ILE A 300 12.04 -13.54 -16.95
CA ILE A 300 13.13 -13.41 -15.99
C ILE A 300 14.27 -14.39 -16.28
N TYR A 301 13.93 -15.65 -16.60
CA TYR A 301 14.92 -16.67 -16.95
C TYR A 301 15.80 -16.24 -18.13
N VAL A 302 15.17 -15.70 -19.19
CA VAL A 302 15.89 -15.22 -20.39
C VAL A 302 16.69 -13.94 -20.11
N ARG A 303 16.17 -13.05 -19.25
CA ARG A 303 16.79 -11.74 -18.93
C ARG A 303 17.88 -11.77 -17.88
N SER A 304 18.18 -12.93 -17.30
CA SER A 304 19.09 -13.08 -16.15
C SER A 304 20.33 -12.19 -16.30
N LEU A 305 21.06 -12.26 -17.41
CA LEU A 305 22.31 -11.52 -17.65
C LEU A 305 22.24 -9.97 -17.66
N ALA A 306 21.07 -9.34 -17.83
CA ALA A 306 20.95 -7.89 -18.08
C ALA A 306 20.21 -7.11 -16.98
N THR A 307 19.70 -7.78 -15.94
CA THR A 307 18.87 -7.17 -14.90
C THR A 307 19.67 -6.99 -13.60
N SER A 308 19.39 -5.92 -12.84
CA SER A 308 20.00 -5.74 -11.52
C SER A 308 19.60 -6.90 -10.59
N LEU A 309 20.48 -7.29 -9.67
CA LEU A 309 20.23 -8.43 -8.77
C LEU A 309 19.01 -8.20 -7.86
N ASP A 310 18.85 -6.96 -7.38
CA ASP A 310 17.73 -6.56 -6.52
C ASP A 310 16.38 -6.67 -7.25
N ASP A 311 16.31 -6.20 -8.50
CA ASP A 311 15.10 -6.29 -9.32
C ASP A 311 14.78 -7.75 -9.67
N TYR A 312 15.80 -8.55 -9.99
CA TYR A 312 15.65 -9.98 -10.27
C TYR A 312 15.03 -10.71 -9.07
N TYR A 313 15.53 -10.46 -7.86
CA TYR A 313 15.03 -11.06 -6.63
C TYR A 313 13.56 -10.70 -6.37
N LEU A 314 13.23 -9.40 -6.42
CA LEU A 314 11.87 -8.91 -6.14
C LEU A 314 10.85 -9.44 -7.16
N ILE A 315 11.17 -9.40 -8.45
CA ILE A 315 10.28 -9.87 -9.51
C ILE A 315 10.13 -11.40 -9.43
N SER A 316 11.20 -12.13 -9.10
CA SER A 316 11.13 -13.60 -8.93
C SER A 316 10.22 -13.99 -7.77
N LEU A 317 10.34 -13.33 -6.62
CA LEU A 317 9.43 -13.53 -5.49
C LEU A 317 7.98 -13.21 -5.86
N PHE A 318 7.75 -12.05 -6.49
CA PHE A 318 6.42 -11.65 -6.94
C PHE A 318 5.81 -12.67 -7.91
N THR A 319 6.62 -13.20 -8.84
CA THR A 319 6.22 -14.22 -9.81
C THR A 319 5.82 -15.53 -9.14
N LEU A 320 6.62 -16.01 -8.18
CA LEU A 320 6.31 -17.21 -7.39
C LEU A 320 5.01 -17.03 -6.60
N TRP A 321 4.85 -15.90 -5.93
CA TRP A 321 3.62 -15.61 -5.20
C TRP A 321 2.40 -15.54 -6.11
N LEU A 322 2.52 -14.89 -7.27
CA LEU A 322 1.43 -14.78 -8.23
C LEU A 322 0.98 -16.17 -8.72
N GLY A 323 1.93 -17.07 -8.98
CA GLY A 323 1.65 -18.47 -9.32
C GLY A 323 0.96 -19.23 -8.19
N LEU A 324 1.46 -19.12 -6.96
CA LEU A 324 0.89 -19.80 -5.79
C LEU A 324 -0.52 -19.30 -5.46
N ILE A 325 -0.75 -17.98 -5.46
CA ILE A 325 -2.04 -17.42 -5.11
C ILE A 325 -3.08 -17.68 -6.22
N SER A 326 -2.67 -17.65 -7.48
CA SER A 326 -3.59 -17.99 -8.58
C SER A 326 -4.00 -19.45 -8.56
N LEU A 327 -3.07 -20.38 -8.30
CA LEU A 327 -3.38 -21.79 -8.06
C LEU A 327 -4.32 -21.98 -6.87
N TYR A 328 -4.09 -21.28 -5.75
CA TYR A 328 -4.96 -21.31 -4.58
C TYR A 328 -6.42 -20.97 -4.93
N PHE A 329 -6.65 -19.91 -5.71
CA PHE A 329 -8.01 -19.51 -6.13
C PHE A 329 -8.62 -20.37 -7.25
N LEU A 330 -7.80 -21.01 -8.08
CA LEU A 330 -8.27 -21.95 -9.11
C LEU A 330 -8.68 -23.30 -8.52
N LEU A 331 -7.89 -23.83 -7.60
CA LEU A 331 -8.08 -25.18 -7.05
C LEU A 331 -9.10 -25.20 -5.90
N ILE A 332 -9.16 -24.14 -5.09
CA ILE A 332 -9.99 -24.11 -3.87
C ILE A 332 -11.29 -23.32 -4.11
N LYS A 333 -12.41 -24.04 -4.16
CA LYS A 333 -13.76 -23.48 -4.42
C LYS A 333 -14.16 -22.34 -3.46
N LYS A 334 -13.75 -22.41 -2.19
CA LYS A 334 -14.02 -21.41 -1.13
C LYS A 334 -12.73 -20.73 -0.66
N ALA A 335 -11.85 -20.40 -1.59
CA ALA A 335 -10.62 -19.64 -1.33
C ALA A 335 -10.93 -18.32 -0.60
N SER A 336 -10.24 -18.03 0.50
CA SER A 336 -10.47 -16.85 1.32
C SER A 336 -9.56 -15.68 0.94
N TYR A 337 -10.11 -14.48 0.87
CA TYR A 337 -9.33 -13.26 0.57
C TYR A 337 -8.33 -12.91 1.67
N LYS A 338 -8.53 -13.42 2.89
CA LYS A 338 -7.58 -13.26 3.98
C LYS A 338 -6.18 -13.74 3.60
N TRP A 339 -6.09 -14.91 2.95
CA TRP A 339 -4.82 -15.50 2.56
C TRP A 339 -4.15 -14.74 1.41
N LEU A 340 -4.91 -14.07 0.56
CA LEU A 340 -4.38 -13.18 -0.47
C LEU A 340 -3.60 -12.01 0.17
N PHE A 341 -4.24 -11.29 1.09
CA PHE A 341 -3.62 -10.14 1.76
C PHE A 341 -2.52 -10.54 2.75
N PHE A 342 -2.70 -11.67 3.45
CA PHE A 342 -1.68 -12.19 4.35
C PHE A 342 -0.42 -12.60 3.59
N SER A 343 -0.57 -13.37 2.50
CA SER A 343 0.59 -13.88 1.74
C SER A 343 1.41 -12.77 1.08
N ILE A 344 0.78 -11.72 0.53
CA ILE A 344 1.53 -10.60 -0.05
C ILE A 344 2.24 -9.77 1.02
N SER A 345 1.59 -9.54 2.16
CA SER A 345 2.19 -8.85 3.32
C SER A 345 3.40 -9.63 3.84
N LEU A 346 3.26 -10.96 3.98
CA LEU A 346 4.35 -11.85 4.38
C LEU A 346 5.48 -11.86 3.37
N LEU A 347 5.19 -11.95 2.07
CA LEU A 347 6.20 -11.95 1.02
C LEU A 347 7.07 -10.70 1.07
N ILE A 348 6.46 -9.53 1.25
CA ILE A 348 7.21 -8.28 1.30
C ILE A 348 8.10 -8.21 2.54
N VAL A 349 7.68 -8.78 3.67
CA VAL A 349 8.53 -8.88 4.86
C VAL A 349 9.69 -9.85 4.62
N ILE A 350 9.42 -10.98 3.96
CA ILE A 350 10.43 -11.98 3.59
C ILE A 350 11.45 -11.37 2.63
N SER A 351 11.01 -10.51 1.69
CA SER A 351 11.89 -9.83 0.73
C SER A 351 12.86 -8.83 1.37
N GLN A 352 12.78 -8.61 2.69
CA GLN A 352 13.74 -7.78 3.42
C GLN A 352 14.94 -8.58 3.94
N SER A 353 14.92 -9.91 3.83
CA SER A 353 15.98 -10.76 4.39
C SER A 353 17.14 -10.93 3.41
N GLU A 354 18.32 -10.47 3.82
CA GLU A 354 19.57 -10.60 3.04
C GLU A 354 19.91 -12.07 2.73
N GLN A 355 19.67 -12.98 3.68
CA GLN A 355 19.93 -14.42 3.49
C GLN A 355 19.15 -15.04 2.32
N LEU A 356 17.92 -14.58 2.06
CA LEU A 356 17.16 -15.09 0.91
C LEU A 356 17.60 -14.45 -0.39
N MET A 357 18.17 -13.25 -0.33
CA MET A 357 18.84 -12.62 -1.46
C MET A 357 20.07 -13.44 -1.85
N ASP A 358 20.87 -13.91 -0.89
CA ASP A 358 22.03 -14.77 -1.14
C ASP A 358 21.66 -16.12 -1.80
N VAL A 359 20.58 -16.76 -1.35
CA VAL A 359 20.06 -17.99 -1.99
C VAL A 359 19.60 -17.72 -3.43
N SER A 360 19.00 -16.56 -3.67
CA SER A 360 18.61 -16.16 -5.03
C SER A 360 19.82 -15.86 -5.91
N LEU A 361 20.92 -15.38 -5.32
CA LEU A 361 22.19 -15.13 -5.98
C LEU A 361 22.83 -16.45 -6.45
N GLU A 362 22.84 -17.49 -5.62
CA GLU A 362 23.29 -18.83 -6.04
C GLU A 362 22.45 -19.42 -7.20
N LEU A 363 21.13 -19.23 -7.16
CA LEU A 363 20.24 -19.68 -8.23
C LEU A 363 20.44 -18.89 -9.52
N TYR A 364 20.66 -17.58 -9.39
CA TYR A 364 20.98 -16.69 -10.49
C TYR A 364 22.30 -17.09 -11.16
N GLU A 365 23.36 -17.31 -10.38
CA GLU A 365 24.66 -17.76 -10.89
C GLU A 365 24.56 -19.13 -11.59
N LYS A 366 23.79 -20.07 -11.03
CA LYS A 366 23.51 -21.36 -11.69
C LYS A 366 22.74 -21.19 -12.99
N ALA A 367 21.72 -20.33 -13.03
CA ALA A 367 20.95 -20.07 -14.24
C ALA A 367 21.81 -19.45 -15.35
N VAL A 368 22.71 -18.53 -14.98
CA VAL A 368 23.69 -17.94 -15.89
C VAL A 368 24.68 -18.99 -16.41
N ALA A 369 25.10 -19.95 -15.57
CA ALA A 369 26.01 -21.02 -15.99
C ALA A 369 25.39 -22.06 -16.96
N PHE A 370 24.05 -22.12 -17.06
CA PHE A 370 23.33 -23.03 -17.96
C PHE A 370 22.99 -22.43 -19.33
N LEU A 371 23.13 -21.10 -19.50
CA LEU A 371 22.96 -20.37 -20.76
C LEU A 371 24.32 -20.20 -21.46
#